data_AF-A0A1Y5TUN1-F1
#
_entry.id   AF-A0A1Y5TUN1-F1
#
_cell.length_a   1.000
_cell.length_b   1.000
_cell.length_c   1.000
_cell.angle_alpha   90.00
_cell.angle_beta   90.00
_cell.angle_gamma   90.00
#
_symmetry.space_group_name_H-M   'P 1'
#
loop_
_entity.id
_entity.type
_entity.pdbx_description
1 polymer ?
#
loop_
_entity_poly.entity_id
_entity_poly.type
_entity_poly.pdbx_seq_one_letter_code
_entity_poly.pdbx_strand_id
1 'polypeptide(L)'
;MHDQRPDRTMLPITDIENIDLLNEAYLSTVTGRNVEIYGVPIETAQGGGIYCHKPTYEALGLEIPLTWDDFMANNAHIAAETDVAPIGQT
;
A
#
# COMPACT_ATOMS: atom_id res chain seq x y z
N MET A 1 10.28 -16.66 14.82
CA MET A 1 10.02 -16.24 13.43
C MET A 1 10.96 -17.02 12.54
N HIS A 2 10.47 -18.00 11.77
CA HIS A 2 11.30 -18.71 10.80
C HIS A 2 11.34 -17.89 9.51
N ASP A 3 12.47 -17.24 9.26
CA ASP A 3 12.78 -16.60 7.98
C ASP A 3 12.72 -17.67 6.88
N GLN A 4 12.00 -17.40 5.78
CA GLN A 4 11.69 -18.37 4.74
C GLN A 4 12.92 -18.83 3.92
N ARG A 5 14.08 -18.18 4.05
CA ARG A 5 15.38 -18.60 3.44
C ARG A 5 15.24 -19.10 1.99
N PRO A 6 14.78 -18.25 1.05
CA PRO A 6 14.59 -18.62 -0.35
C PRO A 6 15.89 -19.13 -1.01
N ASP A 7 17.05 -18.68 -0.51
CA ASP A 7 18.39 -19.15 -0.91
C ASP A 7 18.63 -20.66 -0.70
N ARG A 8 17.75 -21.35 0.04
CA ARG A 8 17.84 -22.80 0.30
C ARG A 8 16.78 -23.62 -0.43
N THR A 9 15.74 -23.00 -0.94
CA THR A 9 14.53 -23.70 -1.44
C THR A 9 14.14 -23.28 -2.86
N MET A 10 14.70 -22.19 -3.38
CA MET A 10 14.36 -21.62 -4.69
C MET A 10 15.61 -21.46 -5.56
N LEU A 11 15.41 -21.51 -6.87
CA LEU A 11 16.43 -21.19 -7.85
C LEU A 11 16.48 -19.65 -8.03
N PRO A 12 17.66 -19.01 -7.98
CA PRO A 12 17.77 -17.59 -8.27
C PRO A 12 17.45 -17.31 -9.74
N ILE A 13 16.82 -16.16 -9.98
CA ILE A 13 16.43 -15.68 -11.32
C ILE A 13 17.09 -14.34 -11.67
N THR A 14 18.20 -14.02 -11.01
CA THR A 14 18.91 -12.73 -11.16
C THR A 14 19.29 -12.43 -12.61
N ASP A 15 19.61 -13.46 -13.41
CA ASP A 15 20.15 -13.33 -14.77
C ASP A 15 19.10 -13.44 -15.88
N ILE A 16 17.80 -13.36 -15.56
CA ILE A 16 16.76 -13.37 -16.60
C ILE A 16 16.78 -12.08 -17.42
N GLU A 17 16.39 -12.21 -18.70
CA GLU A 17 16.20 -11.05 -19.56
C GLU A 17 15.17 -10.10 -18.96
N ASN A 18 15.42 -8.78 -19.06
CA ASN A 18 14.51 -7.72 -18.62
C ASN A 18 14.30 -7.58 -17.10
N ILE A 19 15.16 -8.17 -16.26
CA ILE A 19 15.09 -7.98 -14.79
C ILE A 19 15.13 -6.49 -14.38
N ASP A 20 15.88 -5.67 -15.14
CA ASP A 20 16.01 -4.22 -14.93
C ASP A 20 14.72 -3.42 -15.22
N LEU A 21 13.70 -4.05 -15.82
CA LEU A 21 12.38 -3.43 -16.00
C LEU A 21 11.51 -3.46 -14.73
N LEU A 22 11.91 -4.24 -13.71
CA LEU A 22 11.15 -4.37 -12.48
C LEU A 22 11.37 -3.18 -11.56
N ASN A 23 10.31 -2.79 -10.84
CA ASN A 23 10.35 -1.70 -9.87
C ASN A 23 11.30 -2.05 -8.70
N GLU A 24 12.19 -1.13 -8.34
CA GLU A 24 13.15 -1.27 -7.23
C GLU A 24 12.47 -1.66 -5.90
N ALA A 25 11.32 -1.06 -5.60
CA ALA A 25 10.55 -1.39 -4.41
C ALA A 25 10.12 -2.86 -4.40
N TYR A 26 9.72 -3.41 -5.57
CA TYR A 26 9.41 -4.83 -5.68
C TYR A 26 10.68 -5.68 -5.47
N LEU A 27 11.78 -5.36 -6.16
CA LEU A 27 13.04 -6.10 -6.04
C LEU A 27 13.49 -6.21 -4.58
N SER A 28 13.41 -5.13 -3.81
CA SER A 28 13.75 -5.12 -2.38
C SER A 28 13.00 -6.16 -1.53
N THR A 29 11.81 -6.60 -1.96
CA THR A 29 10.98 -7.59 -1.25
C THR A 29 11.29 -9.04 -1.64
N VAL A 30 11.92 -9.25 -2.79
CA VAL A 30 12.22 -10.58 -3.35
C VAL A 30 13.72 -10.87 -3.47
N THR A 31 14.57 -9.93 -3.07
CA THR A 31 16.03 -10.12 -2.96
C THR A 31 16.39 -10.85 -1.66
N GLY A 32 17.05 -11.99 -1.79
CA GLY A 32 17.55 -12.75 -0.66
C GLY A 32 18.88 -12.22 -0.10
N ARG A 33 19.38 -12.88 0.95
CA ARG A 33 20.58 -12.45 1.68
C ARG A 33 21.87 -12.41 0.84
N ASN A 34 21.93 -13.19 -0.24
CA ASN A 34 23.07 -13.24 -1.15
C ASN A 34 22.93 -12.25 -2.32
N VAL A 35 21.99 -11.30 -2.23
CA VAL A 35 21.70 -10.32 -3.29
C VAL A 35 21.12 -10.96 -4.57
N GLU A 36 20.68 -12.22 -4.48
CA GLU A 36 19.99 -12.91 -5.57
C GLU A 36 18.49 -12.61 -5.54
N ILE A 37 17.87 -12.56 -6.71
CA ILE A 37 16.44 -12.28 -6.88
C ILE A 37 15.68 -13.59 -7.03
N TYR A 38 14.53 -13.72 -6.37
CA TYR A 38 13.73 -14.95 -6.34
C TYR A 38 12.24 -14.76 -6.73
N GLY A 39 11.87 -13.60 -7.30
CA GLY A 39 10.46 -13.33 -7.65
C GLY A 39 10.28 -12.41 -8.84
N VAL A 40 9.19 -12.63 -9.57
CA VAL A 40 8.67 -11.75 -10.65
C VAL A 40 7.23 -11.42 -10.30
N PRO A 41 6.79 -10.14 -10.38
CA PRO A 41 5.43 -9.78 -10.07
C PRO A 41 4.50 -10.27 -11.20
N ILE A 42 3.51 -11.08 -10.85
CA ILE A 42 2.47 -11.53 -11.79
C ILE A 42 1.19 -10.68 -11.72
N GLU A 43 1.04 -9.91 -10.65
CA GLU A 43 -0.09 -9.02 -10.39
C GLU A 43 0.41 -7.65 -9.93
N THR A 44 -0.45 -6.65 -10.03
CA THR A 44 -0.16 -5.32 -9.53
C THR A 44 -0.19 -5.28 -8.01
N ALA A 45 0.50 -4.30 -7.43
CA ALA A 45 0.43 -4.06 -6.00
C ALA A 45 -1.03 -3.87 -5.53
N GLN A 46 -1.40 -4.53 -4.45
CA GLN A 46 -2.67 -4.31 -3.75
C GLN A 46 -2.45 -3.21 -2.72
N GLY A 47 -2.78 -1.96 -3.09
CA GLY A 47 -2.69 -0.81 -2.19
C GLY A 47 -3.86 -0.79 -1.21
N GLY A 48 -3.56 -0.58 0.08
CA GLY A 48 -4.56 -0.25 1.10
C GLY A 48 -4.73 1.25 1.23
N GLY A 49 -5.91 1.69 1.67
CA GLY A 49 -6.22 3.12 1.77
C GLY A 49 -7.51 3.42 2.50
N ILE A 50 -7.76 4.71 2.66
CA ILE A 50 -8.95 5.27 3.28
C ILE A 50 -9.84 5.83 2.18
N TYR A 51 -11.10 5.37 2.13
CA TYR A 51 -12.10 5.96 1.24
C TYR A 51 -12.80 7.14 1.92
N CYS A 52 -12.61 8.34 1.37
CA CYS A 52 -13.33 9.55 1.78
C CYS A 52 -14.59 9.72 0.92
N HIS A 53 -15.75 9.88 1.55
CA HIS A 53 -17.01 10.05 0.85
C HIS A 53 -17.14 11.45 0.24
N LYS A 54 -16.86 11.58 -1.07
CA LYS A 54 -16.79 12.86 -1.80
C LYS A 54 -18.00 13.79 -1.56
N PRO A 55 -19.26 13.35 -1.66
CA PRO A 55 -20.41 14.24 -1.46
C PRO A 55 -20.45 14.87 -0.06
N THR A 56 -20.06 14.12 0.97
CA THR A 56 -20.00 14.65 2.35
C THR A 56 -18.89 15.68 2.49
N TYR A 57 -17.72 15.43 1.90
CA TYR A 57 -16.61 16.38 1.91
C TYR A 57 -16.97 17.68 1.20
N GLU A 58 -17.61 17.60 0.03
CA GLU A 58 -18.08 18.79 -0.71
C GLU A 58 -19.15 19.57 0.05
N ALA A 59 -20.13 18.87 0.65
CA ALA A 59 -21.21 19.51 1.41
C ALA A 59 -20.72 20.24 2.67
N LEU A 60 -19.67 19.72 3.32
CA LEU A 60 -19.07 20.29 4.53
C LEU A 60 -17.86 21.19 4.26
N GLY A 61 -17.42 21.32 3.00
CA GLY A 61 -16.25 22.12 2.62
C GLY A 61 -14.92 21.58 3.16
N LEU A 62 -14.80 20.25 3.26
CA LEU A 62 -13.62 19.57 3.81
C LEU A 62 -12.55 19.32 2.75
N GLU A 63 -11.29 19.47 3.14
CA GLU A 63 -10.13 19.13 2.31
C GLU A 63 -9.64 17.70 2.58
N ILE A 64 -8.96 17.12 1.58
CA ILE A 64 -8.35 15.78 1.73
C ILE A 64 -7.22 15.86 2.77
N PRO A 65 -7.30 15.08 3.87
CA PRO A 65 -6.32 15.18 4.94
C PRO A 65 -5.00 14.55 4.53
N LEU A 66 -3.89 15.23 4.86
CA LEU A 66 -2.53 14.74 4.61
C LEU A 66 -1.82 14.29 5.90
N THR A 67 -2.45 14.52 7.05
CA THR A 67 -1.96 14.11 8.36
C THR A 67 -3.04 13.35 9.13
N TRP A 68 -2.60 12.61 10.15
CA TRP A 68 -3.53 11.90 11.03
C TRP A 68 -4.42 12.85 11.84
N ASP A 69 -3.89 14.00 12.25
CA ASP A 69 -4.65 14.97 13.04
C ASP A 69 -5.74 15.64 12.20
N ASP A 70 -5.43 16.04 10.96
CA ASP A 70 -6.42 16.58 10.01
C ASP A 70 -7.51 15.55 9.71
N PHE A 71 -7.09 14.30 9.53
CA PHE A 71 -7.99 13.19 9.29
C PHE A 71 -8.99 12.97 10.43
N MET A 72 -8.51 12.99 11.68
CA MET A 72 -9.37 12.87 12.85
C MET A 72 -10.27 14.10 13.04
N ALA A 73 -9.79 15.30 12.70
CA ALA A 73 -10.60 16.52 12.72
C ALA A 73 -11.77 16.44 11.73
N ASN A 74 -11.51 15.98 10.49
CA ASN A 74 -12.57 15.74 9.50
C ASN A 74 -13.60 14.73 10.01
N ASN A 75 -13.16 13.63 10.61
CA ASN A 75 -14.05 12.60 11.15
C ASN A 75 -14.96 13.13 12.25
N ALA A 76 -14.41 13.93 13.17
CA ALA A 76 -15.18 14.55 14.25
C ALA A 76 -16.23 15.53 13.69
N HIS A 77 -15.87 16.31 12.67
CA HIS A 77 -16.80 17.23 12.01
C HIS A 77 -17.94 16.48 11.30
N ILE A 78 -17.62 15.43 10.52
CA ILE A 78 -18.62 14.61 9.82
C ILE A 78 -19.59 13.94 10.81
N ALA A 79 -19.08 13.42 11.92
CA ALA A 79 -19.90 12.77 12.94
C ALA A 79 -20.80 13.74 13.71
N ALA A 80 -20.42 15.01 13.81
CA ALA A 80 -21.23 16.05 14.46
C ALA A 80 -22.35 16.56 13.55
N GLU A 81 -22.10 16.64 12.24
CA GLU A 81 -23.00 17.27 11.27
C GLU A 81 -23.85 16.28 10.46
N THR A 82 -23.54 14.97 10.49
CA THR A 82 -24.18 13.95 9.64
C THR A 82 -24.30 12.57 10.30
N ASP A 83 -25.22 11.74 9.78
CA ASP A 83 -25.33 10.30 10.11
C ASP A 83 -24.50 9.39 9.17
N VAL A 84 -23.65 9.97 8.31
CA VAL A 84 -22.85 9.21 7.35
C VAL A 84 -21.68 8.56 8.06
N ALA A 85 -21.47 7.26 7.84
CA ALA A 85 -20.27 6.58 8.30
C ALA A 85 -19.05 7.27 7.67
N PRO A 86 -18.14 7.86 8.47
CA PRO A 86 -17.18 8.82 7.95
C PRO A 86 -16.19 8.18 6.97
N ILE A 87 -15.89 6.86 7.10
CA ILE A 87 -14.78 6.20 6.42
C ILE A 87 -15.03 4.70 6.19
N GLY A 88 -14.63 4.21 5.01
CA GLY A 88 -14.37 2.79 4.74
C GLY A 88 -12.87 2.49 4.51
N GLN A 89 -12.44 1.28 4.85
CA GLN A 89 -11.06 0.78 4.66
C GLN A 89 -11.06 -0.47 3.78
N THR A 90 -10.02 -0.64 2.95
CA THR A 90 -9.63 -1.91 2.29
C THR A 90 -8.25 -2.34 2.71
#